data_AF-A0A076HEN5-F1
#
_entry.id   AF-A0A076HEN5-F1
#
_cell.length_a   1.000
_cell.length_b   1.000
_cell.length_c   1.000
_cell.angle_alpha   90.00
_cell.angle_beta   90.00
_cell.angle_gamma   90.00
#
_symmetry.space_group_name_H-M   'P 1'
#
loop_
_entity.id
_entity.type
_entity.pdbx_description
1 polymer ?
#
loop_
_entity_poly.entity_id
_entity_poly.type
_entity_poly.pdbx_seq_one_letter_code
_entity_poly.pdbx_strand_id
1 'polypeptide(L)'
;MTSGITPLSHQALQTLDFSTNGRGFSRIDPALSRWIATSGIARGVLNLTCLHTSASLTINENADPRVLKDLAAWMDDMVPESRAYLHDDEGPDDMPAHIRTALTCQALSLSVENGRLLLGTWQAVYLWEHRRAPHQRRIACHLIGTLKPDVQQPSRSSDTTTLLARRNSTRLNEAIQARHDPEAWAGDGGVNTEVDLLVDRLHDLAGE
;
A
#
# COMPACT_ATOMS: atom_id res chain seq x y z
N MET A 1 30.10 12.65 -31.30
CA MET A 1 28.75 13.15 -30.96
C MET A 1 27.83 11.94 -30.76
N THR A 2 27.81 11.39 -29.56
CA THR A 2 26.85 10.32 -29.21
C THR A 2 25.54 10.99 -28.85
N SER A 3 24.56 10.87 -29.74
CA SER A 3 23.16 11.18 -29.50
C SER A 3 22.69 10.44 -28.25
N GLY A 4 22.66 11.14 -27.12
CA GLY A 4 22.14 10.64 -25.86
C GLY A 4 20.62 10.64 -25.93
N ILE A 5 20.04 9.57 -26.46
CA ILE A 5 18.61 9.30 -26.28
C ILE A 5 18.46 8.91 -24.82
N THR A 6 18.04 9.85 -23.98
CA THR A 6 17.57 9.55 -22.63
C THR A 6 16.45 8.52 -22.77
N PRO A 7 16.57 7.31 -22.19
CA PRO A 7 15.51 6.33 -22.30
C PRO A 7 14.24 6.93 -21.71
N LEU A 8 13.16 6.94 -22.50
CA LEU A 8 11.86 7.44 -22.06
C LEU A 8 11.44 6.67 -20.82
N SER A 9 11.31 7.38 -19.70
CA SER A 9 10.79 6.83 -18.45
C SER A 9 9.30 6.52 -18.61
N HIS A 10 8.95 5.24 -18.48
CA HIS A 10 7.58 4.76 -18.45
C HIS A 10 7.09 4.70 -17.01
N GLN A 11 5.80 4.89 -16.81
CA GLN A 11 5.19 4.78 -15.50
C GLN A 11 3.84 4.08 -15.56
N ALA A 12 3.53 3.31 -14.53
CA ALA A 12 2.25 2.70 -14.27
C ALA A 12 1.82 3.02 -12.84
N LEU A 13 0.60 3.54 -12.67
CA LEU A 13 0.00 3.81 -11.37
C LEU A 13 -1.30 3.02 -11.28
N GLN A 14 -1.45 2.24 -10.21
CA GLN A 14 -2.66 1.47 -9.95
C GLN A 14 -2.86 1.28 -8.44
N THR A 15 -4.12 1.21 -8.01
CA THR A 15 -4.47 0.72 -6.67
C THR A 15 -4.81 -0.76 -6.75
N LEU A 16 -4.27 -1.55 -5.82
CA LEU A 16 -4.59 -2.96 -5.66
C LEU A 16 -5.30 -3.19 -4.33
N ASP A 17 -6.36 -4.00 -4.36
CA ASP A 17 -7.17 -4.36 -3.20
C ASP A 17 -6.77 -5.74 -2.66
N PHE A 18 -6.77 -5.88 -1.34
CA PHE A 18 -6.38 -7.09 -0.62
C PHE A 18 -7.32 -7.35 0.55
N SER A 19 -7.97 -8.51 0.56
CA SER A 19 -8.69 -9.00 1.72
C SER A 19 -7.72 -9.52 2.78
N THR A 20 -7.89 -9.10 4.03
CA THR A 20 -7.22 -9.67 5.21
C THR A 20 -8.22 -10.54 5.98
N ASN A 21 -7.74 -11.57 6.66
CA ASN A 21 -8.60 -12.49 7.45
C ASN A 21 -8.53 -12.15 8.95
N GLY A 22 -8.27 -10.88 9.27
CA GLY A 22 -7.88 -10.44 10.60
C GLY A 22 -6.37 -10.36 10.79
N ARG A 23 -5.99 -10.04 12.04
CA ARG A 23 -4.63 -9.67 12.44
C ARG A 23 -3.60 -10.69 11.97
N GLY A 24 -2.55 -10.20 11.31
CA GLY A 24 -1.47 -11.04 10.81
C GLY A 24 -0.88 -10.56 9.51
N PHE A 25 -0.21 -11.47 8.80
CA PHE A 25 0.59 -11.15 7.62
C PHE A 25 0.01 -11.81 6.37
N SER A 26 -0.32 -10.99 5.37
CA SER A 26 -0.75 -11.43 4.04
C SER A 26 0.36 -11.17 3.04
N ARG A 27 0.82 -12.21 2.33
CA ARG A 27 1.81 -12.06 1.25
C ARG A 27 1.21 -11.34 0.05
N ILE A 28 1.79 -10.21 -0.32
CA ILE A 28 1.32 -9.39 -1.45
C ILE A 28 2.27 -9.43 -2.66
N ASP A 29 3.51 -9.91 -2.49
CA ASP A 29 4.50 -10.03 -3.56
C ASP A 29 4.03 -10.79 -4.81
N PRO A 30 3.16 -11.83 -4.75
CA PRO A 30 2.67 -12.49 -5.96
C PRO A 30 1.71 -11.60 -6.77
N ALA A 31 0.87 -10.80 -6.10
CA ALA A 31 -0.05 -9.87 -6.76
C ALA A 31 0.72 -8.71 -7.40
N LEU A 32 1.69 -8.16 -6.67
CA LEU A 32 2.60 -7.14 -7.19
C LEU A 32 3.35 -7.64 -8.42
N SER A 33 3.89 -8.87 -8.37
CA SER A 33 4.62 -9.47 -9.50
C SER A 33 3.74 -9.66 -10.74
N ARG A 34 2.48 -10.08 -10.57
CA ARG A 34 1.51 -10.16 -11.68
C ARG A 34 1.27 -8.80 -12.32
N TRP A 35 1.07 -7.77 -11.49
CA TRP A 35 0.85 -6.41 -11.97
C TRP A 35 2.08 -5.84 -12.69
N ILE A 36 3.28 -5.97 -12.10
CA ILE A 36 4.55 -5.55 -12.74
C ILE A 36 4.69 -6.20 -14.12
N ALA A 37 4.37 -7.49 -14.25
CA ALA A 37 4.46 -8.19 -15.53
C ALA A 37 3.57 -7.58 -16.63
N THR A 38 2.40 -7.03 -16.26
CA THR A 38 1.49 -6.35 -17.22
C THR A 38 1.97 -4.96 -17.65
N SER A 39 2.91 -4.34 -16.91
CA SER A 39 3.37 -2.97 -17.20
C SER A 39 4.36 -2.87 -18.37
N GLY A 40 4.99 -3.99 -18.76
CA GLY A 40 6.09 -4.00 -19.73
C GLY A 40 7.42 -3.42 -19.22
N ILE A 41 7.45 -2.82 -18.02
CA ILE A 41 8.64 -2.24 -17.41
C ILE A 41 9.60 -3.37 -16.99
N ALA A 42 10.85 -3.30 -17.47
CA ALA A 42 11.91 -4.24 -17.15
C ALA A 42 12.72 -3.84 -15.93
N ARG A 43 13.10 -2.56 -15.85
CA ARG A 43 13.99 -2.04 -14.82
C ARG A 43 13.41 -0.76 -14.26
N GLY A 44 13.29 -0.64 -12.95
CA GLY A 44 12.65 0.50 -12.35
C GLY A 44 12.55 0.44 -10.83
N VAL A 45 11.71 1.31 -10.29
CA VAL A 45 11.38 1.39 -8.87
C VAL A 45 9.86 1.33 -8.73
N LEU A 46 9.41 0.45 -7.85
CA LEU A 46 8.03 0.35 -7.39
C LEU A 46 7.91 1.01 -6.02
N ASN A 47 7.13 2.07 -5.94
CA ASN A 47 6.68 2.63 -4.67
C ASN A 47 5.32 2.04 -4.31
N LEU A 48 5.20 1.57 -3.09
CA LEU A 48 3.96 1.07 -2.47
C LEU A 48 3.56 2.00 -1.34
N THR A 49 2.28 2.33 -1.24
CA THR A 49 1.70 3.05 -0.11
C THR A 49 0.44 2.35 0.35
N CYS A 50 0.41 1.89 1.60
CA CYS A 50 -0.82 1.42 2.24
C CYS A 50 -1.71 2.62 2.53
N LEU A 51 -2.92 2.63 1.98
CA LEU A 51 -3.87 3.75 2.11
C LEU A 51 -4.74 3.62 3.37
N HIS A 52 -4.17 3.05 4.43
CA HIS A 52 -4.84 2.73 5.70
C HIS A 52 -3.90 3.05 6.86
N THR A 53 -4.46 3.46 8.00
CA THR A 53 -3.73 3.82 9.23
C THR A 53 -3.68 2.69 10.26
N SER A 54 -4.48 1.65 10.07
CA SER A 54 -4.56 0.46 10.94
C SER A 54 -3.95 -0.80 10.31
N ALA A 55 -3.18 -0.65 9.22
CA ALA A 55 -2.41 -1.71 8.59
C ALA A 55 -1.10 -1.14 8.02
N SER A 56 -0.08 -1.97 7.89
CA SER A 56 1.22 -1.55 7.39
C SER A 56 1.82 -2.52 6.38
N LEU A 57 2.97 -2.15 5.82
CA LEU A 57 3.76 -2.95 4.88
C LEU A 57 5.07 -3.35 5.53
N THR A 58 5.59 -4.53 5.18
CA THR A 58 6.93 -4.95 5.60
C THR A 58 7.56 -5.91 4.60
N ILE A 59 8.89 -6.03 4.66
CA ILE A 59 9.66 -7.07 3.95
C ILE A 59 10.29 -7.95 5.02
N ASN A 60 9.98 -9.24 5.00
CA ASN A 60 10.50 -10.16 6.00
C ASN A 60 10.66 -11.58 5.43
N GLU A 61 11.05 -12.51 6.31
CA GLU A 61 11.34 -13.89 5.98
C GLU A 61 10.13 -14.64 5.43
N ASN A 62 10.33 -15.36 4.32
CA ASN A 62 9.33 -16.15 3.62
C ASN A 62 9.47 -17.68 3.80
N ALA A 63 10.48 -18.13 4.54
CA ALA A 63 10.82 -19.54 4.71
C ALA A 63 10.29 -20.11 6.02
N ASP A 64 10.59 -19.48 7.16
CA ASP A 64 10.10 -19.91 8.46
C ASP A 64 8.90 -19.08 8.95
N PRO A 65 7.68 -19.63 9.03
CA PRO A 65 6.52 -18.90 9.51
C PRO A 65 6.63 -18.49 10.99
N ARG A 66 7.58 -19.04 11.77
CA ARG A 66 7.82 -18.64 13.16
C ARG A 66 8.30 -17.20 13.27
N VAL A 67 9.07 -16.70 12.30
CA VAL A 67 9.55 -15.31 12.30
C VAL A 67 8.38 -14.32 12.34
N LEU A 68 7.33 -14.58 11.56
CA LEU A 68 6.13 -13.73 11.54
C LEU A 68 5.32 -13.87 12.83
N LYS A 69 5.26 -15.08 13.43
CA LYS A 69 4.59 -15.31 14.71
C LYS A 69 5.29 -14.56 15.85
N ASP A 70 6.62 -14.64 15.92
CA ASP A 70 7.41 -13.97 16.94
C ASP A 70 7.34 -12.45 16.78
N LEU A 71 7.34 -11.95 15.55
CA LEU A 71 7.14 -10.52 15.25
C LEU A 71 5.75 -10.04 15.69
N ALA A 72 4.69 -10.83 15.45
CA ALA A 72 3.35 -10.51 15.94
C ALA A 72 3.27 -10.52 17.47
N ALA A 73 3.84 -11.54 18.12
CA ALA A 73 3.85 -11.65 19.58
C ALA A 73 4.61 -10.48 20.23
N TRP A 74 5.78 -10.13 19.70
CA TRP A 74 6.55 -8.98 20.17
C TRP A 74 5.75 -7.68 20.02
N MET A 75 5.03 -7.50 18.91
CA MET A 75 4.19 -6.32 18.70
C MET A 75 3.00 -6.28 19.68
N ASP A 76 2.43 -7.44 20.04
CA ASP A 76 1.39 -7.55 21.07
C ASP A 76 1.90 -7.12 22.45
N ASP A 77 3.14 -7.47 22.80
CA ASP A 77 3.77 -7.06 24.06
C ASP A 77 4.07 -5.55 24.06
N MET A 78 4.54 -5.00 22.92
CA MET A 78 4.94 -3.60 22.82
C MET A 78 3.76 -2.63 22.73
N VAL A 79 2.68 -3.04 22.07
CA VAL A 79 1.47 -2.24 21.86
C VAL A 79 0.25 -3.05 22.30
N PRO A 80 0.08 -3.24 23.62
CA PRO A 80 -1.00 -4.06 24.15
C PRO A 80 -2.34 -3.36 24.00
N GLU A 81 -3.37 -4.15 23.67
CA GLU A 81 -4.77 -3.70 23.61
C GLU A 81 -5.37 -3.45 25.00
N SER A 82 -4.75 -3.95 26.06
CA SER A 82 -5.22 -3.78 27.44
C SER A 82 -4.88 -2.42 28.05
N ARG A 83 -4.08 -1.60 27.37
CA ARG A 83 -3.76 -0.25 27.83
C ARG A 83 -4.95 0.66 27.52
N ALA A 84 -5.34 1.49 28.49
CA ALA A 84 -6.35 2.51 28.26
C ALA A 84 -5.81 3.58 27.28
N TYR A 85 -6.36 3.60 26.07
CA TYR A 85 -6.17 4.66 25.09
C TYR A 85 -7.43 5.51 25.04
N LEU A 86 -7.29 6.78 24.64
CA LEU A 86 -8.44 7.67 24.48
C LEU A 86 -9.21 7.41 23.18
N HIS A 87 -8.55 6.83 22.18
CA HIS A 87 -9.13 6.51 20.88
C HIS A 87 -9.39 5.00 20.81
N ASP A 88 -10.57 4.59 21.24
CA ASP A 88 -11.02 3.19 21.21
C ASP A 88 -12.43 3.07 20.60
N ASP A 89 -12.76 4.05 19.74
CA ASP A 89 -14.08 4.22 19.11
C ASP A 89 -14.51 2.96 18.33
N GLU A 90 -13.56 2.31 17.65
CA GLU A 90 -13.80 1.07 16.93
C GLU A 90 -13.37 -0.20 17.70
N GLY A 91 -13.17 -0.08 19.02
CA GLY A 91 -12.84 -1.18 19.92
C GLY A 91 -11.39 -1.19 20.44
N PRO A 92 -11.03 -2.18 21.26
CA PRO A 92 -9.78 -2.19 22.02
C PRO A 92 -8.52 -2.32 21.17
N ASP A 93 -8.63 -2.70 19.90
CA ASP A 93 -7.51 -2.82 18.97
C ASP A 93 -7.33 -1.60 18.05
N ASP A 94 -8.16 -0.56 18.20
CA ASP A 94 -8.18 0.61 17.33
C ASP A 94 -6.91 1.48 17.44
N MET A 95 -6.72 2.20 18.57
CA MET A 95 -5.46 2.93 18.79
C MET A 95 -4.21 2.04 18.72
N PRO A 96 -4.19 0.80 19.26
CA PRO A 96 -3.07 -0.11 19.04
C PRO A 96 -2.70 -0.29 17.57
N ALA A 97 -3.67 -0.46 16.68
CA ALA A 97 -3.40 -0.60 15.26
C ALA A 97 -2.74 0.66 14.65
N HIS A 98 -3.17 1.85 15.07
CA HIS A 98 -2.54 3.12 14.67
C HIS A 98 -1.08 3.22 15.14
N ILE A 99 -0.81 2.87 16.40
CA ILE A 99 0.56 2.86 16.95
C ILE A 99 1.43 1.86 16.19
N ARG A 100 0.93 0.64 15.95
CA ARG A 100 1.67 -0.40 15.20
C ARG A 100 2.00 0.06 13.79
N THR A 101 1.09 0.75 13.11
CA THR A 101 1.36 1.36 11.81
C THR A 101 2.44 2.44 11.91
N ALA A 102 2.38 3.32 12.90
CA ALA A 102 3.37 4.37 13.12
C ALA A 102 4.78 3.83 13.46
N LEU A 103 4.86 2.68 14.13
CA LEU A 103 6.12 1.98 14.46
C LEU A 103 6.68 1.14 13.30
N THR A 104 5.87 0.90 12.26
CA THR A 104 6.27 0.08 11.11
C THR A 104 6.39 0.94 9.86
N CYS A 105 5.91 0.49 8.71
CA CYS A 105 6.06 1.22 7.45
C CYS A 105 4.73 1.30 6.73
N GLN A 106 4.24 2.51 6.44
CA GLN A 106 3.09 2.69 5.57
C GLN A 106 3.47 2.65 4.08
N ALA A 107 4.75 2.87 3.77
CA ALA A 107 5.26 2.87 2.40
C ALA A 107 6.55 2.05 2.26
N LEU A 108 6.72 1.43 1.09
CA LEU A 108 7.94 0.70 0.70
C LEU A 108 8.38 1.14 -0.70
N SER A 109 9.69 1.18 -0.92
CA SER A 109 10.28 1.38 -2.24
C SER A 109 11.10 0.15 -2.61
N LEU A 110 10.76 -0.48 -3.74
CA LEU A 110 11.30 -1.77 -4.18
C LEU A 110 11.93 -1.61 -5.56
N SER A 111 13.10 -2.20 -5.78
CA SER A 111 13.68 -2.27 -7.13
C SER A 111 12.97 -3.33 -7.96
N VAL A 112 12.82 -3.05 -9.25
CA VAL A 112 12.34 -3.99 -10.27
C VAL A 112 13.48 -4.25 -11.24
N GLU A 113 13.76 -5.52 -11.51
CA GLU A 113 14.75 -5.96 -12.49
C GLU A 113 14.20 -7.14 -13.30
N ASN A 114 14.44 -7.13 -14.61
CA ASN A 114 13.91 -8.09 -15.57
C ASN A 114 12.37 -8.29 -15.47
N GLY A 115 11.65 -7.22 -15.10
CA GLY A 115 10.20 -7.23 -14.91
C GLY A 115 9.74 -8.02 -13.69
N ARG A 116 10.61 -8.18 -12.68
CA ARG A 116 10.33 -8.86 -11.42
C ARG A 116 10.79 -8.00 -10.25
N LEU A 117 10.17 -8.18 -9.09
CA LEU A 117 10.68 -7.59 -7.84
C LEU A 117 12.09 -8.13 -7.57
N LEU A 118 13.02 -7.24 -7.27
CA LEU A 118 14.37 -7.59 -6.82
C LEU A 118 14.33 -7.78 -5.30
N LEU A 119 14.12 -9.02 -4.87
CA LEU A 119 14.09 -9.45 -3.48
C LEU A 119 15.22 -10.44 -3.20
N GLY A 120 15.75 -10.44 -1.98
CA GLY A 120 16.64 -11.50 -1.51
C GLY A 120 15.93 -12.85 -1.42
N THR A 121 16.68 -13.95 -1.40
CA THR A 121 16.17 -15.33 -1.39
C THR A 121 15.07 -15.55 -0.34
N TRP A 122 15.27 -14.99 0.84
CA TRP A 122 14.38 -15.19 1.99
C TRP A 122 13.34 -14.08 2.14
N GLN A 123 13.28 -13.11 1.23
CA GLN A 123 12.38 -11.96 1.38
C GLN A 123 11.03 -12.19 0.69
N ALA A 124 9.96 -11.77 1.35
CA ALA A 124 8.66 -11.53 0.75
C ALA A 124 8.10 -10.18 1.22
N VAL A 125 7.17 -9.62 0.45
CA VAL A 125 6.48 -8.37 0.79
C VAL A 125 5.14 -8.74 1.42
N TYR A 126 4.88 -8.19 2.61
CA TYR A 126 3.68 -8.46 3.39
C TYR A 126 2.87 -7.20 3.62
N LEU A 127 1.55 -7.35 3.55
CA LEU A 127 0.59 -6.49 4.23
C LEU A 127 0.41 -7.04 5.65
N TRP A 128 0.69 -6.21 6.65
CA TRP A 128 0.51 -6.53 8.06
C TRP A 128 -0.77 -5.88 8.56
N GLU A 129 -1.80 -6.72 8.75
CA GLU A 129 -3.07 -6.34 9.35
C GLU A 129 -2.92 -6.26 10.88
N HIS A 130 -3.28 -5.12 11.46
CA HIS A 130 -3.21 -4.92 12.91
C HIS A 130 -4.57 -5.07 13.60
N ARG A 131 -5.68 -4.97 12.86
CA ARG A 131 -7.03 -5.16 13.40
C ARG A 131 -7.42 -6.64 13.43
N ARG A 132 -8.21 -7.03 14.41
CA ARG A 132 -8.69 -8.42 14.60
C ARG A 132 -9.70 -8.83 13.54
N ALA A 133 -10.57 -7.91 13.13
CA ALA A 133 -11.57 -8.17 12.12
C ALA A 133 -10.95 -8.28 10.72
N PRO A 134 -11.53 -9.06 9.81
CA PRO A 134 -11.22 -8.99 8.38
C PRO A 134 -11.44 -7.59 7.83
N HIS A 135 -10.55 -7.12 6.94
CA HIS A 135 -10.70 -5.84 6.25
C HIS A 135 -10.34 -5.94 4.76
N GLN A 136 -10.86 -4.98 3.98
CA GLN A 136 -10.37 -4.69 2.64
C GLN A 136 -9.31 -3.59 2.68
N ARG A 137 -8.07 -3.95 2.33
CA ARG A 137 -6.93 -3.03 2.34
C ARG A 137 -6.55 -2.63 0.92
N ARG A 138 -6.16 -1.36 0.76
CA ARG A 138 -5.84 -0.74 -0.52
C ARG A 138 -4.39 -0.31 -0.52
N ILE A 139 -3.65 -0.70 -1.55
CA ILE A 139 -2.26 -0.33 -1.73
C ILE A 139 -2.11 0.41 -3.04
N ALA A 140 -1.71 1.69 -2.97
CA ALA A 140 -1.30 2.44 -4.15
C ALA A 140 0.07 1.96 -4.61
N CYS A 141 0.17 1.59 -5.89
CA CYS A 141 1.37 1.06 -6.52
C CYS A 141 1.79 1.99 -7.65
N HIS A 142 2.98 2.61 -7.54
CA HIS A 142 3.56 3.46 -8.56
C HIS A 142 4.88 2.88 -9.06
N LEU A 143 4.86 2.34 -10.27
CA LEU A 143 6.02 1.78 -10.94
C LEU A 143 6.56 2.78 -11.95
N ILE A 144 7.84 3.12 -11.86
CA ILE A 144 8.53 3.99 -12.82
C ILE A 144 9.78 3.26 -13.31
N GLY A 145 10.02 3.23 -14.61
CA GLY A 145 11.18 2.54 -15.16
C GLY A 145 11.30 2.56 -16.68
N THR A 146 12.18 1.70 -17.19
CA THR A 146 12.38 1.49 -18.63
C THR A 146 11.71 0.20 -19.07
N LEU A 147 11.12 0.20 -20.26
CA LEU A 147 10.55 -1.01 -20.86
C LEU A 147 11.61 -2.09 -21.11
N LYS A 148 11.16 -3.34 -21.29
CA LYS A 148 11.99 -4.39 -21.90
C LYS A 148 12.52 -3.89 -23.25
N PRO A 149 13.82 -4.08 -23.56
CA PRO A 149 14.31 -3.85 -24.91
C PRO A 149 13.45 -4.62 -25.89
N ASP A 150 12.98 -3.95 -26.93
CA ASP A 150 12.10 -4.54 -27.92
C ASP A 150 12.82 -5.72 -28.62
N VAL A 151 12.28 -6.93 -28.48
CA VAL A 151 12.58 -8.00 -29.43
C VAL A 151 11.70 -7.69 -30.63
N GLN A 152 12.24 -6.91 -31.58
CA GLN A 152 11.57 -6.40 -32.78
C GLN A 152 10.30 -7.19 -33.16
N GLN A 153 9.13 -6.59 -32.91
CA GLN A 153 7.89 -6.91 -33.62
C GLN A 153 7.27 -5.64 -34.20
N PRO A 154 6.59 -5.72 -35.36
CA PRO A 154 6.27 -4.54 -36.16
C PRO A 154 5.24 -3.63 -35.47
N SER A 155 5.51 -2.33 -35.61
CA SER A 155 4.80 -1.19 -35.04
C SER A 155 3.27 -1.31 -35.00
N ARG A 156 2.67 -1.01 -33.85
CA ARG A 156 1.28 -0.56 -33.76
C ARG A 156 1.12 0.74 -32.96
N SER A 157 0.08 1.45 -33.37
CA SER A 157 -0.36 2.82 -33.11
C SER A 157 -0.61 3.20 -31.65
N SER A 158 -0.48 4.50 -31.38
CA SER A 158 -0.73 5.25 -30.13
C SER A 158 -1.76 4.63 -29.15
N ASP A 159 -1.29 4.25 -27.97
CA ASP A 159 -2.06 3.58 -26.92
C ASP A 159 -2.92 4.54 -26.08
N THR A 160 -4.23 4.42 -26.24
CA THR A 160 -5.30 5.06 -25.44
C THR A 160 -5.20 4.74 -23.94
N THR A 161 -4.57 3.62 -23.59
CA THR A 161 -4.41 3.12 -22.21
C THR A 161 -3.58 4.07 -21.32
N THR A 162 -2.56 4.72 -21.90
CA THR A 162 -1.67 5.65 -21.18
C THR A 162 -2.39 6.94 -20.77
N LEU A 163 -3.38 7.38 -21.56
CA LEU A 163 -4.19 8.56 -21.25
C LEU A 163 -5.24 8.30 -20.16
N LEU A 164 -5.81 7.09 -20.14
CA LEU A 164 -6.77 6.67 -19.11
C LEU A 164 -6.11 6.54 -17.73
N ALA A 165 -4.92 5.93 -17.68
CA ALA A 165 -4.14 5.83 -16.43
C ALA A 165 -3.77 7.20 -15.86
N ARG A 166 -3.37 8.16 -16.71
CA ARG A 166 -3.09 9.55 -16.30
C ARG A 166 -4.34 10.25 -15.75
N ARG A 167 -5.49 10.16 -16.42
CA ARG A 167 -6.74 10.80 -15.95
C ARG A 167 -7.21 10.27 -14.59
N ASN A 168 -7.07 8.97 -14.34
CA ASN A 168 -7.46 8.40 -13.05
C ASN A 168 -6.52 8.83 -11.91
N SER A 169 -5.22 8.94 -12.19
CA SER A 169 -4.22 9.39 -11.21
C SER A 169 -4.44 10.83 -10.73
N THR A 170 -4.74 11.76 -11.64
CA THR A 170 -4.98 13.16 -11.32
C THR A 170 -6.22 13.33 -10.45
N ARG A 171 -7.32 12.67 -10.81
CA ARG A 171 -8.58 12.73 -10.03
C ARG A 171 -8.44 12.20 -8.61
N LEU A 172 -7.69 11.11 -8.42
CA LEU A 172 -7.48 10.54 -7.10
C LEU A 172 -6.64 11.48 -6.21
N ASN A 173 -5.57 12.06 -6.75
CA ASN A 173 -4.76 13.03 -6.01
C ASN A 173 -5.57 14.29 -5.65
N GLU A 174 -6.36 14.82 -6.60
CA GLU A 174 -7.27 15.94 -6.33
C GLU A 174 -8.28 15.62 -5.22
N ALA A 175 -8.86 14.42 -5.23
CA ALA A 175 -9.80 13.99 -4.18
C ALA A 175 -9.15 13.81 -2.80
N ILE A 176 -7.89 13.37 -2.75
CA ILE A 176 -7.13 13.27 -1.49
C ILE A 176 -6.82 14.67 -0.95
N GLN A 177 -6.30 15.56 -1.79
CA GLN A 177 -5.95 16.93 -1.40
C GLN A 177 -7.18 17.75 -0.98
N ALA A 178 -8.34 17.50 -1.59
CA ALA A 178 -9.60 18.16 -1.22
C ALA A 178 -10.17 17.72 0.14
N ARG A 179 -9.68 16.62 0.73
CA ARG A 179 -10.18 16.05 1.99
C ARG A 179 -9.24 16.24 3.19
N HIS A 180 -8.07 16.83 2.98
CA HIS A 180 -7.07 17.03 4.04
C HIS A 180 -7.40 18.29 4.86
N ASP A 181 -7.94 18.12 6.07
CA ASP A 181 -8.15 19.17 7.07
C ASP A 181 -7.18 18.98 8.26
N PRO A 182 -6.16 19.86 8.43
CA PRO A 182 -5.16 19.72 9.48
C PRO A 182 -5.66 20.11 10.89
N GLU A 183 -6.81 20.76 11.04
CA GLU A 183 -7.34 21.26 12.32
C GLU A 183 -8.55 20.47 12.83
N ALA A 184 -8.93 19.39 12.16
CA ALA A 184 -10.12 18.60 12.49
C ALA A 184 -10.15 18.08 13.95
N TRP A 185 -8.99 17.92 14.60
CA TRP A 185 -8.86 17.45 15.99
C TRP A 185 -8.95 18.57 17.05
N ALA A 186 -8.81 19.84 16.65
CA ALA A 186 -8.71 20.98 17.56
C ALA A 186 -10.07 21.64 17.86
N GLY A 187 -11.12 21.28 17.12
CA GLY A 187 -12.41 21.99 17.11
C GLY A 187 -13.39 21.62 18.23
N ASP A 188 -13.21 20.48 18.89
CA ASP A 188 -14.33 19.78 19.54
C ASP A 188 -14.00 19.15 20.90
N GLY A 189 -12.74 19.16 21.34
CA GLY A 189 -12.38 18.73 22.69
C GLY A 189 -12.53 17.23 22.94
N GLY A 190 -12.55 16.41 21.90
CA GLY A 190 -12.60 14.95 21.98
C GLY A 190 -14.02 14.38 22.12
N VAL A 191 -14.99 14.95 21.39
CA VAL A 191 -16.36 14.42 21.32
C VAL A 191 -16.64 14.03 19.88
N ASN A 192 -17.00 12.76 19.63
CA ASN A 192 -17.17 12.20 18.28
C ASN A 192 -17.82 13.18 17.30
N THR A 193 -17.01 13.56 16.32
CA THR A 193 -17.29 14.60 15.34
C THR A 193 -18.09 14.05 14.16
N GLU A 194 -18.57 14.96 13.29
CA GLU A 194 -19.06 14.57 11.96
C GLU A 194 -18.01 13.85 11.11
N VAL A 195 -16.71 13.98 11.42
CA VAL A 195 -15.61 13.25 10.75
C VAL A 195 -15.57 11.80 11.20
N ASP A 196 -15.79 11.51 12.49
CA ASP A 196 -15.89 10.13 13.00
C ASP A 196 -17.12 9.43 12.40
N LEU A 197 -18.25 10.15 12.32
CA LEU A 197 -19.45 9.70 11.61
C LEU A 197 -19.30 9.64 10.07
N LEU A 198 -18.23 10.23 9.51
CA LEU A 198 -17.88 10.15 8.08
C LEU A 198 -16.93 8.97 7.83
N VAL A 199 -16.03 8.65 8.76
CA VAL A 199 -15.21 7.43 8.76
C VAL A 199 -16.14 6.22 8.79
N ASP A 200 -17.12 6.19 9.71
CA ASP A 200 -18.18 5.18 9.75
C ASP A 200 -18.95 5.08 8.42
N ARG A 201 -19.36 6.21 7.84
CA ARG A 201 -20.05 6.24 6.53
C ARG A 201 -19.15 5.87 5.34
N LEU A 202 -17.85 6.06 5.44
CA LEU A 202 -16.87 5.64 4.43
C LEU A 202 -16.59 4.15 4.53
N HIS A 203 -16.69 3.55 5.71
CA HIS A 203 -16.73 2.09 5.89
C HIS A 203 -17.98 1.50 5.20
N ASP A 204 -19.16 2.08 5.39
CA ASP A 204 -20.40 1.64 4.71
C ASP A 204 -20.32 1.75 3.17
N LEU A 205 -19.68 2.79 2.64
CA LEU A 205 -19.53 3.02 1.19
C LEU A 205 -18.40 2.22 0.54
N ALA A 206 -17.40 1.79 1.33
CA ALA A 206 -16.31 0.96 0.86
C ALA A 206 -16.67 -0.54 0.78
N GLY A 207 -17.82 -0.93 1.32
CA GLY A 207 -18.31 -2.31 1.32
C GLY A 207 -17.46 -3.19 2.23
N GLU A 208 -17.94 -3.38 3.45
CA GLU A 208 -17.69 -4.62 4.21
C GLU A 208 -18.09 -5.86 3.39
#